data_AF-A0A653M3I2-F1
#
_entry.id   AF-A0A653M3I2-F1
#
_cell.length_a   1.000
_cell.length_b   1.000
_cell.length_c   1.000
_cell.angle_alpha   90.00
_cell.angle_beta   90.00
_cell.angle_gamma   90.00
#
_symmetry.space_group_name_H-M   'P 1'
#
loop_
_entity.id
_entity.type
_entity.pdbx_description
1 polymer ?
#
loop_
_entity_poly.entity_id
_entity_poly.type
_entity_poly.pdbx_seq_one_letter_code
_entity_poly.pdbx_strand_id
1 'polypeptide(L)'
;MADQSSGSRAFLADDDVPGKPQDTDAVLEAQYNNRALVPDHPTVMARWKAGSEAARAACPPQVLHYGPGVRERIDWFDAGKGAPVVVFIHGGYWQALDASWFSFVALPLLAHGVSVAIPTYDLAPTVRLGRIVDQMRAAVDLIHDRTGARPVVSGHSAGGHMAACLLADGRASAAVSISGVFDLEPLIPTSLNVALDMNPAEARALSPIHWPAPAGAVLDCIVGGAESDAFRRQSEAMAAQWSAQGSKTRFEALPGLNHFTVLDPLFDADSPMVERLAALGHARTAG
;
A
#
# COMPACT_ATOMS: atom_id res chain seq x y z
N MET A 1 -5.63 -39.23 0.06
CA MET A 1 -6.46 -38.25 0.77
C MET A 1 -5.77 -37.98 2.09
N ALA A 2 -5.02 -36.88 2.17
CA ALA A 2 -4.42 -36.41 3.41
C ALA A 2 -4.73 -34.92 3.47
N ASP A 3 -5.59 -34.60 4.43
CA ASP A 3 -6.08 -33.30 4.81
C ASP A 3 -4.90 -32.38 5.20
N GLN A 4 -4.73 -31.28 4.46
CA GLN A 4 -3.90 -30.15 4.88
C GLN A 4 -4.83 -29.00 5.26
N SER A 5 -5.36 -29.06 6.48
CA SER A 5 -5.93 -27.90 7.14
C SER A 5 -4.82 -26.89 7.37
N SER A 6 -4.68 -25.91 6.46
CA SER A 6 -3.83 -24.74 6.67
C SER A 6 -4.42 -23.94 7.83
N GLY A 7 -3.85 -24.12 9.02
CA GLY A 7 -4.18 -23.34 10.20
C GLY A 7 -3.93 -21.86 9.94
N SER A 8 -5.01 -21.15 9.64
CA SER A 8 -5.13 -19.70 9.82
C SER A 8 -4.64 -19.38 11.24
N ARG A 9 -3.47 -18.75 11.36
CA ARG A 9 -3.07 -18.14 12.63
C ARG A 9 -4.09 -17.02 12.88
N ALA A 10 -4.90 -17.22 13.91
CA ALA A 10 -5.85 -16.25 14.41
C ALA A 10 -5.20 -14.87 14.48
N PHE A 11 -5.92 -13.87 13.99
CA PHE A 11 -5.62 -12.46 14.17
C PHE A 11 -5.49 -12.20 15.67
N LEU A 12 -4.30 -11.81 16.12
CA LEU A 12 -4.14 -11.30 17.47
C LEU A 12 -5.03 -10.08 17.61
N ALA A 13 -6.02 -10.16 18.51
CA ALA A 13 -6.58 -8.98 19.14
C ALA A 13 -5.43 -8.26 19.86
N ASP A 14 -5.44 -6.92 19.82
CA ASP A 14 -4.36 -6.06 20.35
C ASP A 14 -4.06 -6.28 21.85
N ASP A 15 -4.92 -7.01 22.57
CA ASP A 15 -4.82 -7.14 24.03
C ASP A 15 -3.86 -8.25 24.52
N ASP A 16 -3.32 -9.12 23.64
CA ASP A 16 -2.53 -10.29 24.07
C ASP A 16 -1.20 -10.49 23.29
N VAL A 17 -0.48 -9.39 23.00
CA VAL A 17 0.93 -9.48 22.56
C VAL A 17 1.86 -9.46 23.78
N PRO A 18 2.58 -10.55 24.11
CA PRO A 18 3.58 -10.55 25.18
C PRO A 18 4.71 -9.59 24.82
N GLY A 19 5.01 -8.61 25.68
CA GLY A 19 6.09 -7.65 25.46
C GLY A 19 5.66 -6.23 25.09
N LYS A 20 4.46 -5.78 25.48
CA LYS A 20 4.10 -4.36 25.42
C LYS A 20 5.23 -3.53 26.06
N PRO A 21 5.85 -2.57 25.36
CA PRO A 21 6.82 -1.66 25.96
C PRO A 21 6.10 -0.95 27.11
N GLN A 22 6.74 -0.85 28.27
CA GLN A 22 6.14 -0.19 29.44
C GLN A 22 5.86 1.31 29.19
N ASP A 23 6.37 1.90 28.10
CA ASP A 23 6.28 3.33 27.78
C ASP A 23 5.78 3.60 26.33
N THR A 24 4.59 3.10 25.96
CA THR A 24 3.92 3.61 24.74
C THR A 24 3.37 5.01 24.97
N ASP A 25 3.53 5.92 24.01
CA ASP A 25 2.85 7.21 24.02
C ASP A 25 1.36 6.99 23.69
N ALA A 26 0.49 7.22 24.69
CA ALA A 26 -0.94 6.97 24.56
C ALA A 26 -1.63 7.82 23.48
N VAL A 27 -1.14 9.03 23.21
CA VAL A 27 -1.71 9.91 22.18
C VAL A 27 -1.35 9.37 20.80
N LEU A 28 -0.09 9.01 20.58
CA LEU A 28 0.34 8.43 19.32
C LEU A 28 -0.29 7.05 19.09
N GLU A 29 -0.37 6.22 20.14
CA GLU A 29 -1.05 4.92 20.09
C GLU A 29 -2.50 5.07 19.60
N ALA A 30 -3.26 5.99 20.19
CA ALA A 30 -4.64 6.23 19.79
C ALA A 30 -4.78 6.73 18.35
N GLN A 31 -3.78 7.45 17.83
CA GLN A 31 -3.79 8.00 16.48
C GLN A 31 -3.41 6.98 15.39
N TYR A 32 -2.62 5.96 15.72
CA TYR A 32 -2.18 4.92 14.80
C TYR A 32 -2.90 3.58 14.99
N ASN A 33 -3.69 3.39 16.05
CA ASN A 33 -4.53 2.21 16.18
C ASN A 33 -5.82 2.34 15.34
N ASN A 34 -5.70 2.10 14.04
CA ASN A 34 -6.83 2.16 13.10
C ASN A 34 -7.97 1.19 13.45
N ARG A 35 -7.67 0.03 14.04
CA ARG A 35 -8.69 -0.96 14.41
C ARG A 35 -9.55 -0.48 15.58
N ALA A 36 -8.94 0.18 16.57
CA ALA A 36 -9.66 0.82 17.67
C ALA A 36 -10.50 2.00 17.18
N LEU A 37 -9.98 2.79 16.22
CA LEU A 37 -10.70 3.93 15.63
C LEU A 37 -11.86 3.52 14.71
N VAL A 38 -11.82 2.30 14.15
CA VAL A 38 -12.87 1.79 13.25
C VAL A 38 -13.34 0.42 13.75
N PRO A 39 -14.27 0.38 14.73
CA PRO A 39 -14.76 -0.88 15.29
C PRO A 39 -15.38 -1.84 14.26
N ASP A 40 -15.94 -1.32 13.16
CA ASP A 40 -16.54 -2.09 12.08
C ASP A 40 -15.53 -2.56 11.00
N HIS A 41 -14.22 -2.41 11.25
CA HIS A 41 -13.19 -2.88 10.32
C HIS A 41 -13.31 -4.37 9.93
N PRO A 42 -13.79 -5.32 10.77
CA PRO A 42 -13.92 -6.72 10.35
C PRO A 42 -14.91 -6.88 9.20
N THR A 43 -16.02 -6.13 9.20
CA THR A 43 -17.03 -6.14 8.13
C THR A 43 -16.45 -5.61 6.83
N VAL A 44 -15.73 -4.48 6.90
CA VAL A 44 -15.09 -3.87 5.72
C VAL A 44 -14.03 -4.79 5.13
N MET A 45 -13.20 -5.40 5.97
CA MET A 45 -12.18 -6.37 5.56
C MET A 45 -12.79 -7.65 4.96
N ALA A 46 -13.91 -8.13 5.49
CA ALA A 46 -14.63 -9.26 4.91
C ALA A 46 -15.14 -8.94 3.49
N ARG A 47 -15.61 -7.70 3.25
CA ARG A 47 -15.98 -7.24 1.90
C ARG A 47 -14.78 -7.19 0.95
N TRP A 48 -13.61 -6.73 1.41
CA TRP A 48 -12.37 -6.79 0.61
C TRP A 48 -12.02 -8.21 0.21
N LYS A 49 -12.12 -9.15 1.16
CA LYS A 49 -11.83 -10.56 0.91
C LYS A 49 -12.80 -11.16 -0.10
N ALA A 50 -14.11 -10.98 0.12
CA ALA A 50 -15.15 -11.48 -0.78
C ALA A 50 -15.03 -10.89 -2.19
N GLY A 51 -14.78 -9.59 -2.30
CA GLY A 51 -14.54 -8.94 -3.59
C GLY A 51 -13.30 -9.47 -4.31
N SER A 52 -12.23 -9.74 -3.56
CA SER A 52 -10.99 -10.30 -4.11
C SER A 52 -11.16 -11.73 -4.59
N GLU A 53 -11.91 -12.55 -3.86
CA GLU A 53 -12.26 -13.91 -4.27
C GLU A 53 -13.12 -13.89 -5.55
N ALA A 54 -14.11 -13.01 -5.62
CA ALA A 54 -14.93 -12.81 -6.81
C ALA A 54 -14.09 -12.35 -8.02
N ALA A 55 -13.18 -11.40 -7.82
CA ALA A 55 -12.27 -10.92 -8.86
C ALA A 55 -11.36 -12.03 -9.39
N ARG A 56 -10.79 -12.85 -8.51
CA ARG A 56 -9.95 -14.00 -8.86
C ARG A 56 -10.72 -15.10 -9.58
N ALA A 57 -11.99 -15.32 -9.21
CA ALA A 57 -12.85 -16.28 -9.89
C ALA A 57 -13.20 -15.82 -11.32
N ALA A 58 -13.47 -14.51 -11.50
CA ALA A 58 -13.77 -13.93 -12.80
C ALA A 58 -12.54 -13.80 -13.71
N CYS A 59 -11.39 -13.43 -13.14
CA CYS A 59 -10.13 -13.26 -13.85
C CYS A 59 -8.99 -13.88 -13.00
N PRO A 60 -8.67 -15.17 -13.18
CA PRO A 60 -7.60 -15.80 -12.43
C PRO A 60 -6.24 -15.15 -12.75
N PRO A 61 -5.48 -14.66 -11.74
CA PRO A 61 -4.19 -14.03 -11.99
C PRO A 61 -3.11 -15.06 -12.36
N GLN A 62 -2.16 -14.64 -13.20
CA GLN A 62 -0.88 -15.33 -13.31
C GLN A 62 -0.05 -15.01 -12.07
N VAL A 63 0.57 -16.02 -11.45
CA VAL A 63 1.52 -15.79 -10.36
C VAL A 63 2.91 -15.57 -10.95
N LEU A 64 3.52 -14.42 -10.64
CA LEU A 64 4.91 -14.11 -10.95
C LEU A 64 5.74 -14.16 -9.66
N HIS A 65 7.01 -14.54 -9.76
CA HIS A 65 7.94 -14.58 -8.63
C HIS A 65 9.04 -13.55 -8.86
N TYR A 66 9.21 -12.62 -7.91
CA TYR A 66 10.28 -11.62 -7.94
C TYR A 66 11.44 -11.96 -7.00
N GLY A 67 11.32 -13.05 -6.25
CA GLY A 67 12.36 -13.57 -5.37
C GLY A 67 12.08 -15.00 -4.95
N PRO A 68 13.03 -15.64 -4.22
CA PRO A 68 12.93 -17.03 -3.78
C PRO A 68 11.92 -17.28 -2.65
N GLY A 69 11.50 -16.26 -1.91
CA GLY A 69 10.61 -16.38 -0.77
C GLY A 69 9.17 -16.71 -1.16
N VAL A 70 8.45 -17.43 -0.29
CA VAL A 70 7.05 -17.82 -0.53
C VAL A 70 6.10 -16.61 -0.65
N ARG A 71 6.47 -15.49 -0.03
CA ARG A 71 5.75 -14.22 -0.11
C ARG A 71 6.27 -13.30 -1.22
N GLU A 72 7.40 -13.64 -1.86
CA GLU A 72 8.03 -12.85 -2.92
C GLU A 72 7.37 -13.13 -4.29
N ARG A 73 6.06 -12.90 -4.35
CA ARG A 73 5.21 -13.15 -5.52
C ARG A 73 4.30 -11.98 -5.84
N ILE A 74 3.84 -11.91 -7.09
CA ILE A 74 2.87 -10.94 -7.61
C ILE A 74 1.70 -11.70 -8.23
N ASP A 75 0.47 -11.30 -7.90
CA ASP A 75 -0.70 -11.64 -8.70
C ASP A 75 -0.78 -10.68 -9.89
N TRP A 76 -0.61 -11.21 -11.10
CA TRP A 76 -0.64 -10.45 -12.36
C TRP A 76 -1.97 -10.65 -13.08
N PHE A 77 -2.68 -9.54 -13.30
CA PHE A 77 -3.91 -9.45 -14.08
C PHE A 77 -3.60 -8.70 -15.38
N ASP A 78 -3.77 -9.37 -16.51
CA ASP A 78 -3.33 -8.86 -17.81
C ASP A 78 -4.49 -8.19 -18.58
N ALA A 79 -4.31 -6.92 -18.95
CA ALA A 79 -5.20 -6.20 -19.86
C ALA A 79 -4.79 -6.32 -21.34
N GLY A 80 -3.71 -7.04 -21.63
CA GLY A 80 -3.22 -7.31 -22.98
C GLY A 80 -1.91 -6.63 -23.31
N LYS A 81 -1.39 -6.95 -24.50
CA LYS A 81 -0.05 -6.51 -24.93
C LYS A 81 0.03 -4.99 -25.04
N GLY A 82 1.02 -4.40 -24.35
CA GLY A 82 1.28 -2.96 -24.39
C GLY A 82 0.37 -2.13 -23.48
N ALA A 83 -0.52 -2.77 -22.70
CA ALA A 83 -1.29 -2.09 -21.68
C ALA A 83 -0.35 -1.46 -20.62
N PRO A 84 -0.65 -0.24 -20.14
CA PRO A 84 0.07 0.30 -18.99
C PRO A 84 -0.20 -0.54 -17.74
N VAL A 85 0.67 -0.40 -16.74
CA VAL A 85 0.59 -1.17 -15.51
C VAL A 85 0.38 -0.28 -14.30
N VAL A 86 -0.57 -0.67 -13.45
CA VAL A 86 -0.68 -0.22 -12.06
C VAL A 86 -0.21 -1.35 -11.14
N VAL A 87 0.78 -1.06 -10.30
CA VAL A 87 1.18 -1.93 -9.18
C VAL A 87 0.44 -1.46 -7.94
N PHE A 88 -0.40 -2.31 -7.33
CA PHE A 88 -1.10 -2.00 -6.09
C PHE A 88 -0.48 -2.73 -4.90
N ILE A 89 0.08 -1.99 -3.94
CA ILE A 89 0.79 -2.50 -2.77
C ILE A 89 -0.15 -2.45 -1.57
N HIS A 90 -0.33 -3.60 -0.91
CA HIS A 90 -1.26 -3.69 0.21
C HIS A 90 -0.75 -3.02 1.49
N GLY A 91 -1.68 -2.77 2.41
CA GLY A 91 -1.39 -2.26 3.76
C GLY A 91 -1.18 -3.36 4.80
N GLY A 92 -1.47 -3.04 6.07
CA GLY A 92 -1.35 -3.97 7.19
C GLY A 92 -0.10 -3.76 8.05
N TYR A 93 0.37 -2.52 8.18
CA TYR A 93 1.51 -2.12 9.02
C TYR A 93 2.78 -2.97 8.83
N TRP A 94 3.01 -3.43 7.60
CA TRP A 94 4.11 -4.35 7.26
C TRP A 94 4.15 -5.65 8.07
N GLN A 95 3.05 -5.98 8.75
CA GLN A 95 2.93 -7.07 9.73
C GLN A 95 1.84 -8.08 9.37
N ALA A 96 0.95 -7.75 8.44
CA ALA A 96 -0.19 -8.58 8.10
C ALA A 96 -0.57 -8.53 6.61
N LEU A 97 -1.52 -9.42 6.26
CA LEU A 97 -2.17 -9.52 4.94
C LEU A 97 -1.26 -10.04 3.82
N ASP A 98 -1.84 -10.17 2.64
CA ASP A 98 -1.19 -10.54 1.39
C ASP A 98 -2.06 -10.08 0.20
N ALA A 99 -1.57 -10.28 -1.03
CA ALA A 99 -2.25 -9.86 -2.26
C ALA A 99 -3.67 -10.44 -2.44
N SER A 100 -4.00 -11.58 -1.82
CA SER A 100 -5.32 -12.21 -1.96
C SER A 100 -6.46 -11.45 -1.28
N TRP A 101 -6.15 -10.42 -0.49
CA TRP A 101 -7.12 -9.52 0.13
C TRP A 101 -7.48 -8.32 -0.75
N PHE A 102 -6.72 -8.07 -1.82
CA PHE A 102 -6.79 -6.83 -2.61
C PHE A 102 -6.99 -7.07 -4.11
N SER A 103 -7.24 -8.31 -4.52
CA SER A 103 -7.52 -8.64 -5.93
C SER A 103 -8.77 -7.94 -6.48
N PHE A 104 -9.66 -7.42 -5.63
CA PHE A 104 -10.82 -6.62 -6.05
C PHE A 104 -10.43 -5.38 -6.86
N VAL A 105 -9.22 -4.84 -6.65
CA VAL A 105 -8.69 -3.67 -7.37
C VAL A 105 -8.46 -3.96 -8.87
N ALA A 106 -8.31 -5.24 -9.24
CA ALA A 106 -7.94 -5.61 -10.60
C ALA A 106 -9.06 -5.33 -11.62
N LEU A 107 -10.29 -5.81 -11.38
CA LEU A 107 -11.35 -5.75 -12.39
C LEU A 107 -11.70 -4.32 -12.84
N PRO A 108 -11.83 -3.33 -11.93
CA PRO A 108 -12.10 -1.95 -12.32
C PRO A 108 -11.01 -1.36 -13.22
N LEU A 109 -9.74 -1.61 -12.94
CA LEU A 109 -8.62 -1.12 -13.76
C LEU A 109 -8.49 -1.87 -15.10
N LEU A 110 -8.76 -3.17 -15.12
CA LEU A 110 -8.80 -3.96 -16.35
C LEU A 110 -9.87 -3.42 -17.32
N ALA A 111 -11.01 -2.94 -16.80
CA ALA A 111 -12.06 -2.33 -17.62
C ALA A 111 -11.59 -1.06 -18.35
N HIS A 112 -10.53 -0.40 -17.85
CA HIS A 112 -9.86 0.74 -18.48
C HIS A 112 -8.63 0.35 -19.32
N GLY A 113 -8.44 -0.94 -19.60
CA GLY A 113 -7.31 -1.44 -20.38
C GLY A 113 -5.97 -1.31 -19.66
N VAL A 114 -5.96 -1.37 -18.32
CA VAL A 114 -4.77 -1.25 -17.47
C VAL A 114 -4.48 -2.59 -16.82
N SER A 115 -3.28 -3.14 -17.03
CA SER A 115 -2.84 -4.35 -16.34
C SER A 115 -2.55 -4.04 -14.87
N VAL A 116 -2.79 -5.01 -13.99
CA VAL A 116 -2.65 -4.83 -12.55
C VAL A 116 -1.69 -5.86 -11.96
N ALA A 117 -0.72 -5.40 -11.19
CA ALA A 117 0.20 -6.22 -10.44
C ALA A 117 -0.03 -6.01 -8.93
N ILE A 118 -0.30 -7.09 -8.19
CA ILE A 118 -0.52 -7.02 -6.74
C ILE A 118 0.56 -7.87 -6.05
N PRO A 119 1.69 -7.27 -5.63
CA PRO A 119 2.73 -7.99 -4.89
C PRO A 119 2.28 -8.35 -3.47
N THR A 120 2.82 -9.46 -2.97
CA THR A 120 2.95 -9.73 -1.54
C THR A 120 4.41 -9.50 -1.13
N TYR A 121 4.68 -9.28 0.15
CA TYR A 121 6.04 -9.12 0.72
C TYR A 121 6.13 -9.80 2.09
N ASP A 122 7.35 -10.11 2.55
CA ASP A 122 7.58 -10.66 3.89
C ASP A 122 7.20 -9.66 4.98
N LEU A 123 6.89 -10.16 6.17
CA LEU A 123 6.28 -9.36 7.24
C LEU A 123 7.22 -9.25 8.44
N ALA A 124 7.20 -8.09 9.09
CA ALA A 124 7.74 -7.94 10.43
C ALA A 124 6.96 -8.83 11.42
N PRO A 125 7.61 -9.39 12.46
CA PRO A 125 9.02 -9.21 12.84
C PRO A 125 9.99 -10.16 12.12
N THR A 126 9.53 -10.97 11.16
CA THR A 126 10.38 -11.96 10.48
C THR A 126 11.49 -11.30 9.65
N VAL A 127 11.20 -10.12 9.10
CA VAL A 127 12.17 -9.28 8.38
C VAL A 127 12.06 -7.83 8.87
N ARG A 128 13.17 -7.08 8.74
CA ARG A 128 13.24 -5.64 9.00
C ARG A 128 12.50 -4.86 7.90
N LEU A 129 11.96 -3.68 8.22
CA LEU A 129 11.23 -2.84 7.26
C LEU A 129 12.08 -2.50 6.02
N GLY A 130 13.38 -2.27 6.17
CA GLY A 130 14.28 -2.05 5.03
C GLY A 130 14.26 -3.19 4.01
N ARG A 131 14.21 -4.45 4.47
CA ARG A 131 14.10 -5.63 3.57
C ARG A 131 12.77 -5.65 2.84
N ILE A 132 11.68 -5.24 3.49
CA ILE A 132 10.34 -5.17 2.88
C ILE A 132 10.32 -4.14 1.74
N VAL A 133 10.95 -2.97 1.95
CA VAL A 133 11.13 -1.96 0.89
C VAL A 133 11.95 -2.52 -0.26
N ASP A 134 13.04 -3.25 0.01
CA ASP A 134 13.85 -3.91 -1.03
C ASP A 134 13.07 -4.97 -1.82
N GLN A 135 12.16 -5.70 -1.17
CA GLN A 135 11.27 -6.63 -1.85
C GLN A 135 10.32 -5.90 -2.81
N MET A 136 9.78 -4.75 -2.42
CA MET A 136 8.94 -3.96 -3.31
C MET A 136 9.72 -3.32 -4.46
N ARG A 137 10.99 -2.95 -4.25
CA ARG A 137 11.90 -2.55 -5.34
C ARG A 137 12.04 -3.69 -6.35
N ALA A 138 12.36 -4.89 -5.89
CA ALA A 138 12.50 -6.07 -6.76
C ALA A 138 11.19 -6.42 -7.51
N ALA A 139 10.04 -6.28 -6.84
CA ALA A 139 8.74 -6.51 -7.45
C ALA A 139 8.47 -5.52 -8.61
N VAL A 140 8.73 -4.23 -8.41
CA VAL A 140 8.56 -3.22 -9.47
C VAL A 140 9.59 -3.36 -10.57
N ASP A 141 10.83 -3.71 -10.24
CA ASP A 141 11.89 -3.97 -11.22
C ASP A 141 11.50 -5.14 -12.13
N LEU A 142 10.91 -6.23 -11.60
CA LEU A 142 10.35 -7.32 -12.41
C LEU A 142 9.23 -6.86 -13.36
N ILE A 143 8.34 -5.97 -12.90
CA ILE A 143 7.25 -5.44 -13.75
C ILE A 143 7.80 -4.54 -14.85
N HIS A 144 8.81 -3.72 -14.53
CA HIS A 144 9.51 -2.91 -15.51
C HIS A 144 10.18 -3.78 -16.57
N ASP A 145 10.92 -4.82 -16.17
CA ASP A 145 11.59 -5.72 -17.10
C ASP A 145 10.61 -6.50 -17.99
N ARG A 146 9.45 -6.86 -17.43
CA ARG A 146 8.39 -7.55 -18.17
C ARG A 146 7.71 -6.67 -19.23
N THR A 147 7.51 -5.39 -18.92
CA THR A 147 6.68 -4.51 -19.77
C THR A 147 7.49 -3.48 -20.57
N GLY A 148 8.76 -3.28 -20.21
CA GLY A 148 9.62 -2.24 -20.77
C GLY A 148 9.30 -0.82 -20.30
N ALA A 149 8.39 -0.65 -19.33
CA ALA A 149 7.92 0.64 -18.86
C ALA A 149 7.80 0.69 -17.33
N ARG A 150 8.06 1.87 -16.76
CA ARG A 150 7.88 2.10 -15.32
C ARG A 150 6.38 2.13 -15.00
N PRO A 151 5.88 1.28 -14.07
CA PRO A 151 4.47 1.25 -13.74
C PRO A 151 4.06 2.49 -12.94
N VAL A 152 2.76 2.77 -12.91
CA VAL A 152 2.18 3.59 -11.84
C VAL A 152 2.16 2.73 -10.58
N VAL A 153 2.57 3.27 -9.44
CA VAL A 153 2.48 2.56 -8.15
C VAL A 153 1.37 3.16 -7.31
N SER A 154 0.54 2.33 -6.72
CA SER A 154 -0.45 2.75 -5.74
C SER A 154 -0.35 1.84 -4.53
N GLY A 155 -0.76 2.33 -3.38
CA GLY A 155 -0.84 1.47 -2.22
C GLY A 155 -1.60 2.08 -1.06
N HIS A 156 -2.07 1.19 -0.19
CA HIS A 156 -2.87 1.53 0.98
C HIS A 156 -2.03 1.48 2.25
N SER A 157 -2.09 2.50 3.10
CA SER A 157 -1.43 2.49 4.42
C SER A 157 0.08 2.26 4.30
N ALA A 158 0.60 1.17 4.86
CA ALA A 158 1.98 0.69 4.63
C ALA A 158 2.35 0.55 3.13
N GLY A 159 1.38 0.24 2.27
CA GLY A 159 1.55 0.25 0.81
C GLY A 159 1.72 1.65 0.22
N GLY A 160 1.05 2.65 0.80
CA GLY A 160 1.18 4.05 0.40
C GLY A 160 2.55 4.63 0.74
N HIS A 161 3.10 4.23 1.89
CA HIS A 161 4.51 4.44 2.24
C HIS A 161 5.44 3.90 1.15
N MET A 162 5.31 2.62 0.80
CA MET A 162 6.19 1.99 -0.18
C MET A 162 6.00 2.56 -1.59
N ALA A 163 4.79 2.97 -1.96
CA ALA A 163 4.53 3.67 -3.22
C ALA A 163 5.33 5.00 -3.32
N ALA A 164 5.39 5.77 -2.22
CA ALA A 164 6.22 6.97 -2.17
C ALA A 164 7.72 6.64 -2.24
N CYS A 165 8.21 5.64 -1.50
CA CYS A 165 9.60 5.20 -1.59
C CYS A 165 10.01 4.81 -3.02
N LEU A 166 9.18 4.02 -3.71
CA LEU A 166 9.43 3.56 -5.07
C LEU A 166 9.43 4.71 -6.10
N LEU A 167 8.58 5.71 -5.89
CA LEU A 167 8.59 6.91 -6.72
C LEU A 167 9.87 7.72 -6.51
N ALA A 168 10.30 7.92 -5.26
CA ALA A 168 11.56 8.59 -4.92
C ALA A 168 12.77 7.89 -5.53
N ASP A 169 12.78 6.56 -5.54
CA ASP A 169 13.82 5.74 -6.17
C ASP A 169 13.80 5.77 -7.71
N GLY A 170 12.87 6.50 -8.32
CA GLY A 170 12.71 6.60 -9.77
C GLY A 170 12.21 5.31 -10.42
N ARG A 171 11.59 4.39 -9.66
CA ARG A 171 11.07 3.11 -10.18
C ARG A 171 9.67 3.21 -10.74
N ALA A 172 8.90 4.21 -10.30
CA ALA A 172 7.55 4.44 -10.75
C ALA A 172 7.45 5.63 -11.73
N SER A 173 6.43 5.59 -12.58
CA SER A 173 6.08 6.70 -13.48
C SER A 173 5.29 7.80 -12.77
N ALA A 174 4.48 7.41 -11.78
CA ALA A 174 3.67 8.23 -10.88
C ALA A 174 3.30 7.38 -9.65
N ALA A 175 2.86 8.01 -8.57
CA ALA A 175 2.33 7.32 -7.41
C ALA A 175 0.98 7.87 -6.94
N VAL A 176 0.12 6.96 -6.46
CA VAL A 176 -1.11 7.28 -5.73
C VAL A 176 -1.06 6.59 -4.38
N SER A 177 -0.66 7.32 -3.34
CA SER A 177 -0.63 6.83 -1.98
C SER A 177 -1.97 7.05 -1.30
N ILE A 178 -2.60 5.98 -0.82
CA ILE A 178 -3.89 6.00 -0.14
C ILE A 178 -3.65 5.77 1.35
N SER A 179 -3.92 6.78 2.17
CA SER A 179 -3.77 6.78 3.63
C SER A 179 -2.38 6.37 4.08
N GLY A 180 -1.34 6.86 3.39
CA GLY A 180 0.05 6.48 3.63
C GLY A 180 0.63 7.02 4.94
N VAL A 181 1.73 6.41 5.37
CA VAL A 181 2.54 6.85 6.52
C VAL A 181 3.94 7.19 5.99
N PHE A 182 4.37 8.45 6.09
CA PHE A 182 5.56 8.98 5.41
C PHE A 182 6.66 9.44 6.36
N ASP A 183 6.31 9.72 7.61
CA ASP A 183 7.17 9.85 8.77
C ASP A 183 6.91 8.66 9.71
N LEU A 184 7.94 7.85 9.93
CA LEU A 184 7.88 6.64 10.74
C LEU A 184 8.38 6.86 12.17
N GLU A 185 9.05 7.99 12.47
CA GLU A 185 9.52 8.29 13.82
C GLU A 185 8.36 8.27 14.86
N PRO A 186 7.15 8.78 14.56
CA PRO A 186 6.01 8.69 15.47
C PRO A 186 5.49 7.28 15.76
N LEU A 187 5.92 6.26 15.01
CA LEU A 187 5.54 4.87 15.28
C LEU A 187 6.43 4.24 16.36
N ILE A 188 7.63 4.77 16.62
CA ILE A 188 8.58 4.22 17.59
C ILE A 188 7.97 4.05 19.00
N PRO A 189 7.32 5.07 19.58
CA PRO A 189 6.71 4.94 20.90
C PRO A 189 5.30 4.30 20.86
N THR A 190 5.01 3.44 19.88
CA THR A 190 3.70 2.74 19.78
C THR A 190 3.89 1.23 19.88
N SER A 191 2.81 0.51 20.13
CA SER A 191 2.79 -0.97 20.15
C SER A 191 3.25 -1.59 18.82
N LEU A 192 3.06 -0.88 17.70
CA LEU A 192 3.50 -1.30 16.36
C LEU A 192 5.02 -1.55 16.32
N ASN A 193 5.80 -0.79 17.09
CA ASN A 193 7.24 -0.90 17.08
C ASN A 193 7.77 -2.14 17.82
N VAL A 194 6.91 -2.91 18.50
CA VAL A 194 7.30 -4.22 19.05
C VAL A 194 7.71 -5.16 17.91
N ALA A 195 6.96 -5.16 16.81
CA ALA A 195 7.27 -5.98 15.65
C ALA A 195 8.21 -5.28 14.66
N LEU A 196 8.04 -3.98 14.45
CA LEU A 196 8.88 -3.21 13.53
C LEU A 196 10.30 -3.00 14.08
N ASP A 197 10.44 -2.91 15.40
CA ASP A 197 11.69 -2.82 16.16
C ASP A 197 12.65 -1.73 15.61
N MET A 198 12.09 -0.63 15.11
CA MET A 198 12.85 0.48 14.53
C MET A 198 13.47 1.34 15.63
N ASN A 199 14.71 1.75 15.41
CA ASN A 199 15.31 2.86 16.14
C ASN A 199 15.09 4.19 15.37
N PRO A 200 15.34 5.37 16.00
CA PRO A 200 15.13 6.66 15.35
C PRO A 200 15.88 6.85 14.02
N ALA A 201 17.11 6.35 13.91
CA ALA A 201 17.89 6.46 12.69
C ALA A 201 17.28 5.64 11.54
N GLU A 202 16.82 4.42 11.83
CA GLU A 202 16.16 3.56 10.84
C GLU A 202 14.79 4.11 10.43
N ALA A 203 13.97 4.56 11.38
CA ALA A 203 12.68 5.17 11.09
C ALA A 203 12.85 6.40 10.19
N ARG A 204 13.79 7.29 10.52
CA ARG A 204 14.12 8.46 9.70
C ARG A 204 14.60 8.07 8.30
N ALA A 205 15.51 7.10 8.21
CA ALA A 205 16.06 6.64 6.93
C ALA A 205 14.99 6.01 6.03
N LEU A 206 13.96 5.40 6.62
CA LEU A 206 12.84 4.78 5.89
C LEU A 206 11.63 5.69 5.75
N SER A 207 11.71 6.95 6.17
CA SER A 207 10.62 7.94 6.05
C SER A 207 10.72 8.73 4.74
N PRO A 208 9.90 8.43 3.71
CA PRO A 208 10.00 9.11 2.41
C PRO A 208 9.74 10.62 2.47
N ILE A 209 9.15 11.15 3.55
CA ILE A 209 9.04 12.61 3.74
C ILE A 209 10.42 13.28 3.81
N HIS A 210 11.46 12.57 4.27
CA HIS A 210 12.83 13.06 4.35
C HIS A 210 13.68 12.79 3.11
N TRP A 211 13.13 12.08 2.12
CA TRP A 211 13.86 11.73 0.90
C TRP A 211 13.77 12.88 -0.13
N PRO A 212 14.75 13.00 -1.04
CA PRO A 212 14.68 13.98 -2.12
C PRO A 212 13.50 13.67 -3.04
N ALA A 213 12.62 14.65 -3.23
CA ALA A 213 11.48 14.50 -4.14
C ALA A 213 11.98 14.52 -5.60
N PRO A 214 11.61 13.55 -6.45
CA PRO A 214 12.02 13.58 -7.85
C PRO A 214 11.34 14.74 -8.60
N ALA A 215 12.13 15.59 -9.26
CA ALA A 215 11.60 16.72 -10.01
C ALA A 215 10.61 16.26 -11.09
N GLY A 216 9.42 16.88 -11.11
CA GLY A 216 8.36 16.58 -12.07
C GLY A 216 7.63 15.25 -11.87
N ALA A 217 7.99 14.44 -10.86
CA ALA A 217 7.24 13.24 -10.49
C ALA A 217 5.82 13.58 -10.04
N VAL A 218 4.87 12.69 -10.31
CA VAL A 218 3.47 12.87 -9.92
C VAL A 218 3.19 12.02 -8.69
N LEU A 219 2.76 12.65 -7.59
CA LEU A 219 2.37 11.99 -6.35
C LEU A 219 0.99 12.50 -5.90
N ASP A 220 0.00 11.63 -5.89
CA ASP A 220 -1.30 11.90 -5.27
C ASP A 220 -1.33 11.26 -3.87
N CYS A 221 -1.53 12.07 -2.83
CA CYS A 221 -1.75 11.66 -1.45
C CYS A 221 -3.25 11.76 -1.14
N ILE A 222 -3.93 10.62 -1.12
CA ILE A 222 -5.36 10.51 -0.83
C ILE A 222 -5.53 9.95 0.58
N VAL A 223 -6.45 10.47 1.39
CA VAL A 223 -6.72 9.98 2.74
C VAL A 223 -8.22 9.98 3.00
N GLY A 224 -8.72 9.12 3.88
CA GLY A 224 -10.09 9.22 4.38
C GLY A 224 -10.26 10.46 5.26
N GLY A 225 -11.30 11.25 4.98
CA GLY A 225 -11.59 12.48 5.72
C GLY A 225 -11.98 12.22 7.18
N ALA A 226 -12.48 11.03 7.50
CA ALA A 226 -12.80 10.58 8.86
C ALA A 226 -11.68 9.76 9.52
N GLU A 227 -10.46 9.78 8.97
CA GLU A 227 -9.28 9.18 9.63
C GLU A 227 -8.76 10.03 10.81
N SER A 228 -7.81 9.46 11.54
CA SER A 228 -7.10 10.18 12.61
C SER A 228 -6.36 11.39 12.06
N ASP A 229 -6.08 12.35 12.95
CA ASP A 229 -5.29 13.51 12.55
C ASP A 229 -3.89 13.12 12.07
N ALA A 230 -3.30 12.06 12.63
CA ALA A 230 -1.99 11.59 12.20
C ALA A 230 -1.97 11.25 10.70
N PHE A 231 -2.88 10.41 10.21
CA PHE A 231 -2.92 10.04 8.79
C PHE A 231 -3.22 11.23 7.88
N ARG A 232 -4.13 12.13 8.29
CA ARG A 232 -4.43 13.36 7.55
C ARG A 232 -3.21 14.27 7.45
N ARG A 233 -2.57 14.58 8.59
CA ARG A 233 -1.37 15.45 8.64
C ARG A 233 -0.21 14.86 7.87
N GLN A 234 0.03 13.55 7.98
CA GLN A 234 1.08 12.84 7.24
C GLN A 234 0.88 13.00 5.73
N SER A 235 -0.35 12.80 5.25
CA SER A 235 -0.70 12.88 3.83
C SER A 235 -0.59 14.31 3.28
N GLU A 236 -1.06 15.29 4.03
CA GLU A 236 -0.93 16.71 3.68
C GLU A 236 0.54 17.16 3.68
N ALA A 237 1.30 16.83 4.72
CA ALA A 237 2.70 17.19 4.85
C ALA A 237 3.57 16.58 3.76
N MET A 238 3.32 15.32 3.39
CA MET A 238 4.02 14.66 2.31
C MET A 238 3.82 15.38 0.97
N ALA A 239 2.56 15.67 0.62
CA ALA A 239 2.25 16.42 -0.59
C ALA A 239 2.89 17.82 -0.58
N ALA A 240 2.76 18.56 0.52
CA ALA A 240 3.33 19.90 0.65
C ALA A 240 4.87 19.89 0.52
N GLN A 241 5.54 18.96 1.21
CA GLN A 241 7.00 18.87 1.24
C GLN A 241 7.59 18.51 -0.12
N TRP A 242 6.97 17.58 -0.85
CA TRP A 242 7.43 17.20 -2.18
C TRP A 242 7.04 18.24 -3.25
N SER A 243 5.91 18.93 -3.09
CA SER A 243 5.55 20.10 -3.92
C SER A 243 6.62 21.18 -3.87
N ALA A 244 7.08 21.52 -2.66
CA ALA A 244 8.13 22.51 -2.43
C ALA A 244 9.48 22.13 -3.07
N GLN A 245 9.68 20.84 -3.36
CA GLN A 245 10.87 20.30 -4.01
C GLN A 245 10.70 20.07 -5.53
N GLY A 246 9.55 20.46 -6.09
CA GLY A 246 9.30 20.44 -7.54
C GLY A 246 8.62 19.17 -8.08
N SER A 247 8.11 18.29 -7.22
CA SER A 247 7.15 17.25 -7.62
C SER A 247 5.77 17.86 -7.91
N LYS A 248 4.99 17.24 -8.80
CA LYS A 248 3.58 17.57 -9.04
C LYS A 248 2.72 16.76 -8.06
N THR A 249 2.35 17.38 -6.96
CA THR A 249 1.62 16.69 -5.90
C THR A 249 0.15 17.08 -5.84
N ARG A 250 -0.71 16.15 -5.39
CA ARG A 250 -2.11 16.41 -5.05
C ARG A 250 -2.39 15.87 -3.65
N PHE A 251 -3.09 16.63 -2.81
CA PHE A 251 -3.64 16.15 -1.55
C PHE A 251 -5.17 16.12 -1.65
N GLU A 252 -5.79 15.04 -1.19
CA GLU A 252 -7.24 14.90 -1.13
C GLU A 252 -7.67 14.14 0.12
N ALA A 253 -8.59 14.71 0.88
CA ALA A 253 -9.29 14.02 1.95
C ALA A 253 -10.71 13.64 1.49
N LEU A 254 -11.00 12.34 1.38
CA LEU A 254 -12.28 11.82 0.91
C LEU A 254 -13.34 11.89 2.02
N PRO A 255 -14.38 12.73 1.90
CA PRO A 255 -15.32 12.99 2.99
C PRO A 255 -16.01 11.71 3.50
N GLY A 256 -16.07 11.56 4.82
CA GLY A 256 -16.79 10.46 5.48
C GLY A 256 -16.11 9.08 5.40
N LEU A 257 -15.05 8.92 4.61
CA LEU A 257 -14.30 7.66 4.55
C LEU A 257 -13.27 7.57 5.69
N ASN A 258 -13.13 6.38 6.26
CA ASN A 258 -12.14 6.06 7.29
C ASN A 258 -10.99 5.22 6.69
N HIS A 259 -10.03 4.81 7.53
CA HIS A 259 -8.81 4.14 7.07
C HIS A 259 -9.06 2.84 6.30
N PHE A 260 -10.22 2.21 6.50
CA PHE A 260 -10.64 1.02 5.77
C PHE A 260 -11.56 1.39 4.59
N THR A 261 -12.58 2.23 4.81
CA THR A 261 -13.52 2.57 3.72
C THR A 261 -12.95 3.51 2.66
N VAL A 262 -11.74 4.05 2.86
CA VAL A 262 -11.00 4.81 1.83
C VAL A 262 -10.74 4.01 0.55
N LEU A 263 -10.79 2.67 0.62
CA LEU A 263 -10.64 1.79 -0.55
C LEU A 263 -11.96 1.53 -1.30
N ASP A 264 -13.10 1.98 -0.79
CA ASP A 264 -14.41 1.77 -1.42
C ASP A 264 -14.47 2.24 -2.88
N PRO A 265 -13.88 3.40 -3.25
CA PRO A 265 -13.84 3.81 -4.65
C PRO A 265 -13.19 2.78 -5.58
N LEU A 266 -12.23 1.98 -5.10
CA LEU A 266 -11.54 0.97 -5.91
C LEU A 266 -12.40 -0.25 -6.27
N PHE A 267 -13.66 -0.32 -5.82
CA PHE A 267 -14.63 -1.32 -6.28
C PHE A 267 -15.39 -0.87 -7.54
N ASP A 268 -15.37 0.42 -7.86
CA ASP A 268 -16.15 1.01 -8.93
C ASP A 268 -15.22 1.52 -10.05
N ALA A 269 -15.42 0.99 -11.25
CA ALA A 269 -14.64 1.34 -12.44
C ALA A 269 -14.81 2.81 -12.82
N ASP A 270 -15.95 3.40 -12.53
CA ASP A 270 -16.26 4.79 -12.87
C ASP A 270 -15.93 5.74 -11.70
N SER A 271 -15.27 5.24 -10.64
CA SER A 271 -14.87 6.10 -9.54
C SER A 271 -13.74 7.05 -9.95
N PRO A 272 -13.69 8.28 -9.40
CA PRO A 272 -12.61 9.21 -9.67
C PRO A 272 -11.21 8.65 -9.35
N MET A 273 -11.10 7.74 -8.37
CA MET A 273 -9.83 7.13 -8.00
C MET A 273 -9.34 6.14 -9.07
N VAL A 274 -10.24 5.30 -9.61
CA VAL A 274 -9.90 4.34 -10.67
C VAL A 274 -9.60 5.07 -11.97
N GLU A 275 -10.43 6.05 -12.36
CA GLU A 275 -10.18 6.89 -13.53
C GLU A 275 -8.83 7.61 -13.43
N ARG A 276 -8.48 8.11 -12.24
CA ARG A 276 -7.19 8.78 -12.02
C ARG A 276 -6.01 7.82 -12.18
N LEU A 277 -6.08 6.62 -11.60
CA LEU A 277 -5.05 5.59 -11.77
C LEU A 277 -4.89 5.18 -13.24
N ALA A 278 -6.00 5.01 -13.95
CA ALA A 278 -5.98 4.67 -15.37
C ALA A 278 -5.39 5.80 -16.22
N ALA A 279 -5.78 7.05 -15.97
CA ALA A 279 -5.24 8.21 -16.66
C ALA A 279 -3.73 8.36 -16.46
N LEU A 280 -3.23 8.12 -15.24
CA LEU A 280 -1.79 8.11 -14.96
C LEU A 280 -1.06 7.01 -15.73
N GLY A 281 -1.67 5.82 -15.86
CA GLY A 281 -1.13 4.72 -16.65
C GLY A 281 -1.00 5.08 -18.13
N HIS A 282 -2.05 5.66 -18.72
CA HIS A 282 -2.08 6.02 -20.14
C HIS A 282 -1.25 7.26 -20.48
N ALA A 283 -0.95 8.14 -19.53
CA ALA A 283 -0.19 9.37 -19.79
C ALA A 283 1.26 9.14 -20.31
N ARG A 284 1.80 7.91 -20.23
CA ARG A 284 3.17 7.58 -20.70
C ARG A 284 3.23 6.78 -22.01
N THR A 285 2.12 6.26 -22.52
CA THR A 285 2.11 5.60 -23.84
C THR A 285 2.12 6.61 -25.00
N ALA A 286 1.97 7.90 -24.71
CA ALA A 286 1.91 8.99 -25.69
C ALA A 286 3.26 9.71 -25.94
N GLY A 287 4.39 9.16 -25.46
CA GLY A 287 5.73 9.75 -25.58
C GLY A 287 6.69 8.90 -26.40
#